data_AF-G6ED76-F1
#
_entry.id   AF-G6ED76-F1
#
_cell.length_a   1.000
_cell.length_b   1.000
_cell.length_c   1.000
_cell.angle_alpha   90.00
_cell.angle_beta   90.00
_cell.angle_gamma   90.00
#
_symmetry.space_group_name_H-M   'P 1'
#
loop_
_entity.id
_entity.type
_entity.pdbx_description
1 polymer ?
#
loop_
_entity_poly.entity_id
_entity_poly.type
_entity_poly.pdbx_seq_one_letter_code
_entity_poly.pdbx_strand_id
1 'polypeptide(L)' 'MGGTGVTGDTVVEQIFREIRAFRIYDGPTEVHKWSLAKKIKRDWKAQRA' A
#
# COMPACT_ATOMS: atom_id res chain seq x y z
N MET A 1 -3.96 20.98 -8.85
CA MET A 1 -3.44 22.19 -8.17
C MET A 1 -2.08 22.65 -8.69
N GLY A 2 -1.50 22.07 -9.76
CA GLY A 2 -0.23 22.57 -10.30
C GLY A 2 0.83 22.83 -9.21
N GLY A 3 1.50 23.98 -9.29
CA GLY A 3 2.46 24.42 -8.27
C GLY A 3 1.88 24.52 -6.86
N THR A 4 0.61 24.93 -6.69
CA THR A 4 -0.01 25.02 -5.36
C THR A 4 -0.26 23.65 -4.71
N GLY A 5 -0.17 22.55 -5.47
CA GLY A 5 -0.29 21.20 -4.91
C GLY A 5 0.98 20.65 -4.26
N VAL A 6 2.09 21.38 -4.36
CA VAL A 6 3.38 21.01 -3.77
C VAL A 6 3.92 22.11 -2.85
N THR A 7 3.21 23.23 -2.71
CA THR A 7 3.51 24.21 -1.68
C THR A 7 2.97 23.73 -0.33
N GLY A 8 3.72 23.96 0.74
CA GLY A 8 3.37 23.54 2.10
C GLY A 8 2.16 24.26 2.71
N ASP A 9 1.47 25.07 1.92
CA ASP A 9 0.31 25.86 2.34
C ASP A 9 -1.01 25.11 2.15
N THR A 10 -0.98 23.92 1.54
CA THR A 10 -2.20 23.18 1.20
C THR A 10 -2.31 21.86 1.94
N VAL A 11 -3.53 21.53 2.35
CA VAL A 11 -3.86 20.25 3.01
C VAL A 11 -3.47 19.04 2.15
N VAL A 12 -3.52 19.18 0.82
CA VAL A 12 -3.17 18.06 -0.07
C VAL A 12 -1.67 17.80 -0.10
N GLU A 13 -0.81 18.82 0.00
CA GLU A 13 0.64 18.60 0.15
C GLU A 13 0.93 17.81 1.43
N GLN A 14 0.28 18.18 2.53
CA GLN A 14 0.41 17.49 3.81
C GLN A 14 0.00 16.01 3.67
N ILE A 15 -1.19 15.73 3.13
CA ILE A 15 -1.67 14.35 2.92
C ILE A 15 -0.71 13.57 2.02
N PHE A 16 -0.22 14.19 0.95
CA PHE A 16 0.70 13.54 0.01
C PHE A 16 2.01 13.10 0.68
N ARG A 17 2.53 13.88 1.62
CA ARG A 17 3.70 13.50 2.43
C ARG A 17 3.39 12.38 3.43
N GLU A 18 2.31 12.52 4.17
CA GLU A 18 1.97 11.62 5.27
C GLU A 18 1.56 10.22 4.77
N ILE A 19 0.91 10.13 3.61
CA ILE A 19 0.39 8.85 3.08
C ILE A 19 1.50 7.82 2.81
N ARG A 20 2.75 8.26 2.60
CA ARG A 20 3.86 7.35 2.26
C ARG A 20 4.14 6.32 3.35
N ALA A 21 3.99 6.71 4.61
CA ALA A 21 4.25 5.90 5.80
C ALA A 21 3.35 4.65 5.87
N PHE A 22 2.08 4.78 5.47
CA PHE A 22 1.10 3.70 5.47
C PHE A 22 1.47 2.53 4.56
N ARG A 23 2.36 2.75 3.58
CA ARG A 23 2.86 1.69 2.69
C ARG A 23 4.08 0.96 3.22
N ILE A 24 4.55 1.26 4.44
CA ILE A 24 5.80 0.72 5.00
C ILE A 24 5.58 0.07 6.37
N TYR A 25 4.98 0.80 7.32
CA TYR A 25 5.14 0.46 8.74
C TYR A 25 4.35 -0.78 9.19
N ASP A 26 3.10 -0.95 8.77
CA ASP A 26 2.27 -2.12 9.14
C ASP A 26 2.49 -3.35 8.23
N GLY A 27 3.59 -3.33 7.48
CA GLY A 27 3.87 -4.26 6.42
C GLY A 27 4.06 -3.51 5.11
N PRO A 28 5.24 -3.59 4.49
CA PRO A 28 5.41 -3.03 3.17
C PRO A 28 4.48 -3.75 2.18
N THR A 29 4.09 -3.07 1.11
CA THR A 29 3.12 -3.56 0.11
C THR A 29 3.45 -4.98 -0.38
N GLU A 30 4.73 -5.28 -0.51
CA GLU A 30 5.29 -6.56 -0.91
C GLU A 30 4.89 -7.69 0.05
N VAL A 31 4.92 -7.45 1.36
CA VAL A 31 4.56 -8.45 2.38
C VAL A 31 3.08 -8.81 2.29
N HIS A 32 2.20 -7.81 2.14
CA HIS A 32 0.77 -8.06 1.95
C HIS A 32 0.49 -8.84 0.66
N LYS A 33 1.12 -8.47 -0.45
CA LYS A 33 1.00 -9.19 -1.73
C LYS A 33 1.47 -10.65 -1.60
N TRP A 34 2.61 -10.88 -0.95
CA TRP A 34 3.13 -12.23 -0.72
C TRP A 34 2.23 -13.07 0.19
N SER A 35 1.68 -12.49 1.25
CA SER A 35 0.75 -13.17 2.14
C SER A 35 -0.51 -13.65 1.39
N LEU A 36 -1.09 -12.77 0.57
CA LEU A 36 -2.23 -13.10 -0.28
C LEU A 36 -1.89 -14.19 -1.31
N ALA A 37 -0.75 -14.06 -2.01
CA ALA A 37 -0.32 -15.05 -2.99
C ALA A 37 -0.12 -16.45 -2.37
N LYS A 38 0.47 -16.52 -1.16
CA LYS A 38 0.63 -17.78 -0.41
C LYS A 38 -0.72 -18.39 -0.04
N LYS A 39 -1.67 -17.59 0.44
CA LYS A 39 -3.03 -18.04 0.75
C LYS A 39 -3.72 -18.63 -0.49
N ILE A 40 -3.74 -17.88 -1.59
CA ILE A 40 -4.34 -18.32 -2.86
C ILE A 40 -3.73 -19.64 -3.33
N LYS A 41 -2.40 -19.76 -3.32
CA LYS A 41 -1.69 -21.00 -3.71
C LYS A 41 -2.07 -22.19 -2.83
N ARG A 42 -2.19 -22.00 -1.51
CA ARG A 42 -2.59 -23.06 -0.58
C ARG A 42 -4.01 -23.52 -0.85
N ASP A 43 -4.94 -22.58 -1.00
CA ASP A 43 -6.35 -22.87 -1.20
C ASP A 43 -6.57 -23.57 -2.57
N TRP A 44 -5.84 -23.15 -3.61
CA TRP A 44 -5.82 -23.80 -4.93
C TRP A 44 -5.36 -25.28 -4.86
N LYS A 45 -4.34 -25.57 -4.06
CA LYS A 45 -3.87 -26.95 -3.87
C LYS A 45 -4.90 -27.80 -3.14
N ALA A 46 -5.55 -27.25 -2.11
CA ALA A 46 -6.57 -27.97 -1.34
C ALA A 46 -7.82 -28.33 -2.16
N GLN A 47 -8.19 -27.51 -3.15
CA GLN A 47 -9.31 -27.80 -4.05
C GLN A 47 -9.02 -28.89 -5.09
N ARG A 48 -7.73 -29.18 -5.35
CA ARG A 48 -7.27 -30.11 -6.39
C ARG A 48 -6.72 -31.42 -5.83
N ALA A 49 -6.65 -31.55 -4.52
CA ALA A 49 -6.40 -32.80 -3.81
C ALA A 49 -7.73 -33.50 -3.58
#